data_AF-A0A6C0BRZ0-F1
#
_entry.id   AF-A0A6C0BRZ0-F1
#
_cell.length_a   1.000
_cell.length_b   1.000
_cell.length_c   1.000
_cell.angle_alpha   90.00
_cell.angle_beta   90.00
_cell.angle_gamma   90.00
#
_symmetry.space_group_name_H-M   'P 1'
#
loop_
_entity.id
_entity.type
_entity.pdbx_description
1 polymer ?
#
loop_
_entity_poly.entity_id
_entity_poly.type
_entity_poly.pdbx_seq_one_letter_code
_entity_poly.pdbx_strand_id
1 'polypeptide(L)'
;MKTSRVDSKGKVRNSKKILIGKCKFPFKYQCRSRKRCVAGKDGLWCATSLTKRGYTDKWAFCNYKKSKTLRRINREVKRKLRVMKHATKMSRSASSRSASSRSASSRSASSRSASSRSASSRSASSRSSR
;
A
#
# COMPACT_ATOMS: atom_id res chain seq x y z
N MET A 1 20.22 11.03 -5.50
CA MET A 1 19.22 11.31 -4.44
C MET A 1 18.75 12.76 -4.61
N LYS A 2 17.44 13.03 -4.66
CA LYS A 2 16.89 14.39 -4.78
C LYS A 2 16.81 15.05 -3.39
N THR A 3 17.19 16.31 -3.30
CA THR A 3 17.07 17.11 -2.08
C THR A 3 15.87 18.05 -2.13
N SER A 4 15.50 18.60 -0.98
CA SER A 4 14.42 19.58 -0.85
C SER A 4 14.79 20.67 0.16
N ARG A 5 14.07 21.80 0.07
CA ARG A 5 14.13 22.88 1.07
C ARG A 5 13.24 22.63 2.30
N VAL A 6 12.42 21.59 2.23
CA VAL A 6 11.51 21.17 3.29
C VAL A 6 12.26 20.32 4.29
N ASP A 7 12.15 20.67 5.56
CA ASP A 7 12.71 19.92 6.67
C ASP A 7 11.87 18.65 6.99
N SER A 8 12.27 17.92 8.03
CA SER A 8 11.56 16.71 8.46
C SER A 8 10.21 16.95 9.15
N LYS A 9 9.89 18.21 9.49
CA LYS A 9 8.63 18.67 10.09
C LYS A 9 7.67 19.26 9.04
N GLY A 10 8.12 19.43 7.80
CA GLY A 10 7.32 20.02 6.72
C GLY A 10 7.51 21.53 6.56
N LYS A 11 8.38 22.17 7.35
CA LYS A 11 8.65 23.61 7.23
C LYS A 11 9.65 23.89 6.11
N VAL A 12 9.36 24.90 5.30
CA VAL A 12 10.25 25.36 4.22
C VAL A 12 11.31 26.30 4.79
N ARG A 13 12.60 26.02 4.53
CA ARG A 13 13.73 26.86 5.00
C ARG A 13 14.36 27.67 3.87
N ASN A 14 14.05 28.96 3.74
CA ASN A 14 14.56 29.81 2.66
C ASN A 14 15.91 30.47 2.99
N SER A 15 16.99 29.69 3.05
CA SER A 15 18.34 30.23 3.30
C SER A 15 19.23 30.15 2.05
N LYS A 16 20.09 31.16 1.83
CA LYS A 16 21.07 31.17 0.71
C LYS A 16 22.03 29.97 0.71
N LYS A 17 22.28 29.38 1.89
CA LYS A 17 23.10 28.16 2.07
C LYS A 17 22.38 26.87 1.62
N ILE A 18 21.07 26.93 1.40
CA ILE A 18 20.26 25.79 0.97
C ILE A 18 20.11 25.80 -0.55
N LEU A 19 20.74 24.84 -1.22
CA LEU A 19 20.66 24.69 -2.66
C LEU A 19 20.08 23.32 -3.03
N ILE A 20 18.92 23.35 -3.69
CA ILE A 20 18.22 22.15 -4.15
C ILE A 20 19.02 21.54 -5.30
N GLY A 21 19.29 20.24 -5.25
CA GLY A 21 20.14 19.56 -6.22
C GLY A 21 20.36 18.09 -5.90
N LYS A 22 21.39 17.50 -6.53
CA LYS A 22 21.86 16.15 -6.20
C LYS A 22 22.88 16.24 -5.05
N CYS A 23 22.78 15.32 -4.09
CA CYS A 23 23.82 15.17 -3.06
C CYS A 23 25.17 14.81 -3.72
N LYS A 24 26.25 15.46 -3.30
CA LYS A 24 27.63 15.13 -3.68
C LYS A 24 28.27 14.30 -2.57
N PHE A 25 28.74 13.11 -2.91
CA PHE A 25 29.43 12.20 -2.00
C PHE A 25 30.79 11.79 -2.59
N PRO A 26 31.80 11.52 -1.75
CA PRO A 26 31.84 11.81 -0.30
C PRO A 26 31.98 13.30 -0.01
N PHE A 27 31.56 13.73 1.19
CA PHE A 27 31.80 15.11 1.65
C PHE A 27 32.36 15.13 3.07
N LYS A 28 33.20 16.12 3.38
CA LYS A 28 33.72 16.31 4.75
C LYS A 28 32.73 17.10 5.58
N TYR A 29 32.37 16.53 6.74
CA TYR A 29 31.57 17.19 7.76
C TYR A 29 32.04 16.75 9.15
N GLN A 30 32.36 17.71 10.02
CA GLN A 30 32.97 17.46 11.35
C GLN A 30 34.21 16.54 11.25
N CYS A 31 35.13 16.86 10.35
CA CYS A 31 36.35 16.09 10.08
C CYS A 31 36.14 14.61 9.69
N ARG A 32 34.91 14.21 9.35
CA ARG A 32 34.58 12.85 8.88
C ARG A 32 34.06 12.89 7.46
N SER A 33 34.52 11.94 6.65
CA SER A 33 34.02 11.73 5.29
C SER A 33 32.68 11.00 5.33
N ARG A 34 31.63 11.65 4.83
CA ARG A 34 30.26 11.13 4.82
C ARG A 34 29.89 10.71 3.40
N LYS A 35 29.44 9.46 3.25
CA LYS A 35 28.96 8.87 1.98
C LYS A 35 27.43 8.75 1.92
N ARG A 36 26.74 9.23 2.96
CA ARG A 36 25.28 9.16 3.13
C ARG A 36 24.78 10.46 3.75
N CYS A 37 23.47 10.69 3.69
CA CYS A 37 22.86 11.81 4.38
C CYS A 37 23.12 11.73 5.88
N VAL A 38 23.40 12.88 6.49
CA VAL A 38 23.73 13.01 7.90
C VAL A 38 22.49 13.45 8.65
N ALA A 39 22.25 12.89 9.83
CA ALA A 39 21.17 13.33 10.71
C ALA A 39 21.53 14.67 11.33
N GLY A 40 20.70 15.69 11.08
CA GLY A 40 20.70 16.96 11.79
C GLY A 40 19.43 17.14 12.59
N LYS A 41 19.36 18.25 13.34
CA LYS A 41 18.21 18.60 14.20
C LYS A 41 16.88 18.64 13.42
N ASP A 42 16.92 19.23 12.23
CA ASP A 42 15.74 19.44 11.40
C ASP A 42 15.51 18.31 10.39
N GLY A 43 16.38 17.30 10.34
CA GLY A 43 16.25 16.15 9.45
C GLY A 43 17.56 15.71 8.82
N LEU A 44 17.44 14.70 7.96
CA LEU A 44 18.56 14.21 7.17
C LEU A 44 18.94 15.26 6.13
N TRP A 45 20.23 15.53 5.98
CA TRP A 45 20.74 16.49 5.00
C TRP A 45 22.01 15.97 4.31
N CYS A 46 22.35 16.56 3.17
CA CYS A 46 23.58 16.26 2.45
C CYS A 46 24.17 17.53 1.82
N ALA A 47 25.46 17.48 1.50
CA ALA A 47 26.12 18.51 0.71
C ALA A 47 25.64 18.46 -0.75
N THR A 48 25.30 19.61 -1.32
CA THR A 48 24.96 19.76 -2.75
C THR A 48 26.06 20.50 -3.51
N SER A 49 26.88 21.29 -2.81
CA SER A 49 28.11 21.87 -3.32
C SER A 49 29.25 21.66 -2.33
N LEU A 50 30.45 21.44 -2.86
CA LEU A 50 31.67 21.27 -2.09
C LEU A 50 32.66 22.37 -2.44
N THR A 51 33.45 22.81 -1.46
CA THR A 51 34.62 23.65 -1.71
C THR A 51 35.74 22.84 -2.36
N LYS A 52 36.76 23.51 -2.91
CA LYS A 52 37.95 22.85 -3.49
C LYS A 52 38.64 21.86 -2.52
N ARG A 53 38.51 22.09 -1.20
CA ARG A 53 39.07 21.24 -0.13
C ARG A 53 38.14 20.07 0.29
N GLY A 54 36.96 19.95 -0.32
CA GLY A 54 35.99 18.88 -0.04
C GLY A 54 35.05 19.14 1.16
N TYR A 55 35.02 20.37 1.67
CA TYR A 55 34.07 20.77 2.72
C TYR A 55 32.73 21.16 2.12
N THR A 56 31.69 21.13 2.95
CA THR A 56 30.33 21.51 2.53
C THR A 56 30.23 23.02 2.34
N ASP A 57 29.95 23.45 1.11
CA ASP A 57 29.67 24.86 0.80
C ASP A 57 28.16 25.13 0.84
N LYS A 58 27.40 24.31 0.09
CA LYS A 58 25.94 24.34 0.06
C LYS A 58 25.39 22.98 0.44
N TRP A 59 24.23 22.98 1.08
CA TRP A 59 23.58 21.77 1.55
C TRP A 59 22.09 21.80 1.29
N ALA A 60 21.42 20.66 1.45
CA ALA A 60 19.96 20.60 1.41
C ALA A 60 19.44 19.36 2.13
N PHE A 61 18.14 19.38 2.46
CA PHE A 61 17.51 18.26 3.14
C PHE A 61 17.33 17.06 2.20
N CYS A 62 17.66 15.90 2.71
CA CYS A 62 17.45 14.63 2.05
C CYS A 62 15.99 14.21 2.18
N ASN A 63 15.32 14.00 1.06
CA ASN A 63 13.92 13.61 1.05
C ASN A 63 13.74 12.09 1.29
N TYR A 64 14.06 11.62 2.49
CA TYR A 64 13.99 10.19 2.82
C TYR A 64 12.58 9.77 3.30
N LYS A 65 11.88 10.63 4.05
CA LYS A 65 10.57 10.31 4.64
C LYS A 65 9.46 10.15 3.59
N LYS A 66 9.38 11.00 2.56
CA LYS A 66 8.42 10.76 1.46
C LYS A 66 8.66 9.38 0.84
N SER A 67 9.90 8.95 0.64
CA SER A 67 10.12 7.65 0.00
C SER A 67 9.65 6.45 0.82
N LYS A 68 9.84 6.41 2.15
CA LYS A 68 9.39 5.26 2.98
C LYS A 68 7.88 5.24 3.22
N THR A 69 7.30 6.37 3.63
CA THR A 69 5.85 6.45 3.90
C THR A 69 5.06 6.28 2.60
N LEU A 70 5.46 6.93 1.52
CA LEU A 70 4.82 6.80 0.21
C LEU A 70 5.06 5.40 -0.37
N ARG A 71 6.20 4.74 -0.11
CA ARG A 71 6.35 3.30 -0.41
C ARG A 71 5.39 2.41 0.38
N ARG A 72 5.15 2.68 1.67
CA ARG A 72 4.16 1.93 2.48
C ARG A 72 2.74 2.16 1.97
N ILE A 73 2.34 3.41 1.78
CA ILE A 73 1.02 3.78 1.23
C ILE A 73 0.84 3.14 -0.16
N ASN A 74 1.84 3.23 -1.04
CA ASN A 74 1.74 2.66 -2.38
C ASN A 74 1.70 1.13 -2.38
N ARG A 75 2.35 0.45 -1.42
CA ARG A 75 2.18 -1.01 -1.22
C ARG A 75 0.76 -1.35 -0.80
N GLU A 76 0.17 -0.55 0.09
CA GLU A 76 -1.18 -0.78 0.59
C GLU A 76 -2.24 -0.51 -0.49
N VAL A 77 -2.13 0.61 -1.20
CA VAL A 77 -2.96 0.92 -2.38
C VAL A 77 -2.83 -0.19 -3.43
N LYS A 78 -1.62 -0.68 -3.71
CA LYS A 78 -1.40 -1.81 -4.63
C LYS A 78 -2.06 -3.11 -4.14
N ARG A 79 -2.08 -3.38 -2.82
CA ARG A 79 -2.83 -4.52 -2.26
C ARG A 79 -4.33 -4.35 -2.47
N LYS A 80 -4.89 -3.19 -2.13
CA LYS A 80 -6.34 -2.92 -2.30
C LYS A 80 -6.78 -3.01 -3.77
N LEU A 81 -5.99 -2.44 -4.69
CA LEU A 81 -6.26 -2.53 -6.12
C LEU A 81 -6.25 -3.98 -6.64
N ARG A 82 -5.33 -4.83 -6.13
CA ARG A 82 -5.31 -6.27 -6.48
C ARG A 82 -6.59 -6.97 -6.00
N VAL A 83 -7.03 -6.73 -4.76
CA VAL A 83 -8.26 -7.31 -4.23
C VAL A 83 -9.48 -6.93 -5.09
N MET A 84 -9.62 -5.66 -5.46
CA MET A 84 -10.71 -5.18 -6.32
C MET A 84 -10.68 -5.79 -7.73
N LYS A 85 -9.49 -6.00 -8.31
CA LYS A 85 -9.32 -6.68 -9.61
C LYS A 85 -9.72 -8.16 -9.57
N HIS A 86 -9.50 -8.86 -8.46
CA HIS A 86 -9.94 -10.25 -8.32
C HIS A 86 -11.45 -10.35 -8.11
N ALA A 87 -12.05 -9.42 -7.35
CA ALA A 87 -13.50 -9.35 -7.16
C ALA A 87 -14.26 -9.11 -8.48
N THR A 88 -13.75 -8.20 -9.32
CA THR A 88 -14.32 -7.92 -10.66
C THR A 88 -14.10 -9.03 -11.69
N LYS A 89 -13.14 -9.94 -11.45
CA LYS A 89 -12.94 -11.13 -12.28
C LYS A 89 -13.94 -12.24 -11.94
N MET A 90 -14.31 -12.40 -10.66
CA MET A 90 -15.32 -13.38 -10.25
C MET A 90 -16.74 -13.01 -10.71
N SER A 91 -17.07 -11.71 -10.80
CA SER A 91 -18.36 -11.29 -11.36
C SER A 91 -18.50 -11.58 -12.86
N ARG A 92 -17.40 -11.61 -13.63
CA ARG A 92 -17.43 -12.01 -15.05
C ARG A 92 -17.58 -13.52 -15.26
N SER A 93 -17.13 -14.35 -14.32
CA SER A 93 -17.28 -15.81 -14.40
C SER A 93 -18.65 -16.32 -13.93
N ALA A 94 -19.42 -15.50 -13.20
CA ALA A 94 -20.79 -15.83 -12.80
C ALA A 94 -21.85 -15.45 -13.85
N SER A 95 -21.54 -14.48 -14.73
CA SER A 95 -22.48 -14.02 -15.77
C SER A 95 -22.55 -14.90 -17.02
N SER A 96 -21.79 -16.00 -17.12
CA SER A 96 -21.87 -16.94 -18.25
C SER A 96 -22.50 -18.29 -17.92
N ARG A 97 -23.09 -18.45 -16.73
CA ARG A 97 -23.99 -19.58 -16.42
C ARG A 97 -25.40 -19.06 -16.21
N SER A 98 -25.96 -18.51 -17.28
CA SER A 98 -27.40 -18.35 -17.42
C SER A 98 -28.02 -19.74 -17.31
N ALA A 99 -28.69 -20.03 -16.20
CA ALA A 99 -29.59 -21.16 -16.12
C ALA A 99 -30.65 -20.98 -17.21
N SER A 100 -30.58 -21.80 -18.26
CA SER A 100 -31.61 -21.83 -19.29
C SER A 100 -32.94 -22.18 -18.62
N SER A 101 -33.80 -21.18 -18.47
CA SER A 101 -35.19 -21.34 -18.08
C SER A 101 -35.89 -22.19 -19.14
N ARG A 102 -35.97 -23.50 -18.91
CA ARG A 102 -36.89 -24.37 -19.63
C ARG A 102 -38.28 -24.11 -19.08
N SER A 103 -39.07 -23.38 -19.87
CA SER A 103 -40.48 -23.12 -19.65
C SER A 103 -41.24 -24.44 -19.44
N ALA A 104 -41.85 -24.61 -18.27
CA ALA A 104 -42.75 -25.71 -18.00
C ALA A 104 -44.07 -25.46 -18.74
N SER A 105 -44.31 -26.20 -19.82
CA SER A 105 -45.61 -26.24 -20.49
C SER A 105 -46.62 -26.98 -19.61
N SER A 106 -47.75 -26.33 -19.37
CA SER A 106 -48.91 -26.86 -18.67
C SER A 106 -49.39 -28.18 -19.28
N ARG A 107 -49.37 -29.26 -18.48
CA ARG A 107 -50.18 -30.45 -18.72
C ARG A 107 -50.87 -30.87 -17.43
N SER A 108 -52.18 -31.01 -17.56
CA SER A 108 -53.18 -31.22 -16.53
C SER A 108 -52.92 -32.43 -15.64
N ALA A 109 -53.42 -32.32 -14.41
CA ALA A 109 -53.36 -33.33 -13.36
C ALA A 109 -53.92 -34.70 -13.78
N SER A 110 -53.31 -35.76 -13.24
CA SER A 110 -53.99 -37.03 -12.99
C SER A 110 -53.51 -37.57 -11.65
N SER A 111 -54.48 -37.82 -10.78
CA SER A 111 -54.41 -38.15 -9.37
C SER A 111 -53.72 -39.49 -9.10
N ARG A 112 -52.76 -39.51 -8.17
CA ARG A 112 -52.44 -40.72 -7.37
C ARG A 112 -51.99 -40.32 -5.96
N SER A 113 -52.85 -40.62 -4.99
CA SER A 113 -52.63 -40.50 -3.55
C SER A 113 -51.55 -41.46 -3.07
N ALA A 114 -50.63 -41.02 -2.20
CA ALA A 114 -49.87 -41.91 -1.32
C ALA A 114 -49.26 -41.16 -0.11
N SER A 115 -49.98 -41.26 0.99
CA SER A 115 -49.51 -41.52 2.36
C SER A 115 -48.43 -40.63 3.01
N SER A 116 -48.89 -39.88 4.00
CA SER A 116 -48.12 -39.27 5.09
C SER A 116 -47.09 -40.22 5.70
N ARG A 117 -45.81 -39.80 5.69
CA ARG A 117 -44.79 -40.33 6.60
C ARG A 117 -44.07 -39.18 7.29
N SER A 118 -44.34 -39.08 8.58
CA SER A 118 -43.79 -38.14 9.55
C SER A 118 -42.26 -38.26 9.63
N ALA A 119 -41.54 -37.15 9.45
CA ALA A 119 -40.12 -37.07 9.74
C ALA A 119 -39.93 -36.48 11.14
N SER A 120 -39.54 -37.35 12.08
CA SER A 120 -39.32 -37.04 13.49
C SER A 120 -38.22 -36.00 13.71
N SER A 121 -38.49 -35.08 14.62
CA SER A 121 -37.54 -34.17 15.25
C SER A 121 -36.45 -34.95 16.00
N ARG A 122 -35.19 -34.57 15.80
CA ARG A 122 -34.10 -34.92 16.72
C ARG A 122 -33.27 -33.68 17.03
N SER A 123 -33.35 -33.26 18.28
CA SER A 123 -32.60 -32.16 18.88
C SER A 123 -31.26 -32.64 19.47
N ALA A 124 -30.24 -31.79 19.30
CA ALA A 124 -29.04 -31.52 20.09
C ALA A 124 -28.35 -32.61 20.94
N SER A 125 -27.01 -32.66 20.86
CA SER A 125 -26.13 -32.76 22.04
C SER A 125 -24.70 -32.30 21.76
N SER A 126 -24.18 -31.57 22.75
CA SER A 126 -22.87 -30.94 22.91
C SER A 126 -21.73 -31.94 23.16
N ARG A 127 -20.47 -31.54 22.87
CA ARG A 127 -19.29 -32.03 23.62
C ARG A 127 -18.10 -31.06 23.58
N SER A 128 -17.55 -30.87 24.77
CA SER A 128 -16.57 -29.86 25.20
C SER A 128 -15.11 -30.20 24.92
N SER A 129 -14.32 -29.13 24.98
CA SER A 129 -12.90 -28.95 25.32
C SER A 129 -12.04 -30.17 25.70
N ARG A 130 -10.83 -30.21 25.14
CA ARG A 130 -9.60 -30.67 25.80
C ARG A 130 -8.49 -29.69 25.51
#